data_AF-A0A3L9HYW1-F1
#
_entry.id   AF-A0A3L9HYW1-F1
#
_cell.length_a   1.000
_cell.length_b   1.000
_cell.length_c   1.000
_cell.angle_alpha   90.00
_cell.angle_beta   90.00
_cell.angle_gamma   90.00
#
_symmetry.space_group_name_H-M   'P 1'
#
loop_
_entity.id
_entity.type
_entity.pdbx_description
1 polymer ?
#
loop_
_entity_poly.entity_id
_entity_poly.type
_entity_poly.pdbx_seq_one_letter_code
_entity_poly.pdbx_strand_id
1 'polypeptide(L)'
;MYTASGSKAYAQIGVESAVMSASQQQLVTMLFDGVLSALVRARLFMQDNNQQGKGVSLSKAINIIENGLRVSLDEESKDELTQNLIALYSYMVRRLLQAN
;
A
#
# COMPACT_ATOMS: atom_id res chain seq x y z
N MET A 1 -16.07 -15.42 24.45
CA MET A 1 -15.51 -15.04 23.14
C MET A 1 -16.19 -13.75 22.66
N TYR A 2 -15.66 -12.57 22.98
CA TYR A 2 -16.19 -11.29 22.46
C TYR A 2 -15.17 -10.14 22.59
N THR A 3 -14.05 -10.18 21.86
CA THR A 3 -13.07 -9.06 21.89
C THR A 3 -12.37 -8.75 20.57
N ALA A 4 -12.56 -9.54 19.50
CA ALA A 4 -11.86 -9.30 18.23
C ALA A 4 -12.58 -8.31 17.27
N SER A 5 -13.84 -7.95 17.54
CA SER A 5 -14.65 -7.10 16.65
C SER A 5 -14.41 -5.59 16.89
N GLY A 6 -14.26 -5.18 18.15
CA GLY A 6 -14.06 -3.77 18.50
C GLY A 6 -12.76 -3.18 17.96
N SER A 7 -11.64 -3.87 18.10
CA SER A 7 -10.33 -3.36 17.66
C SER A 7 -10.23 -3.18 16.14
N LYS A 8 -10.85 -4.07 15.35
CA LYS A 8 -10.96 -3.93 13.90
C LYS A 8 -11.82 -2.74 13.50
N ALA A 9 -12.95 -2.53 14.19
CA ALA A 9 -13.81 -1.37 13.96
C ALA A 9 -13.09 -0.05 14.31
N TYR A 10 -12.34 0.01 15.42
CA TYR A 10 -11.53 1.19 15.77
C TYR A 10 -10.43 1.48 14.74
N ALA A 11 -9.72 0.44 14.27
CA ALA A 11 -8.71 0.62 13.23
C ALA A 11 -9.32 1.12 11.91
N GLN A 12 -10.50 0.63 11.54
CA GLN A 12 -11.21 1.06 10.34
C GLN A 12 -11.73 2.50 10.46
N ILE A 13 -12.42 2.83 11.56
CA ILE A 13 -12.94 4.19 11.81
C ILE A 13 -11.80 5.20 11.91
N GLY A 14 -10.67 4.84 12.51
CA GLY A 14 -9.49 5.70 12.59
C GLY A 14 -8.91 6.02 11.21
N VAL A 15 -8.83 5.03 10.31
CA VAL A 15 -8.38 5.24 8.93
C VAL A 15 -9.41 6.07 8.14
N GLU A 16 -10.70 5.75 8.23
CA GLU A 16 -11.76 6.49 7.53
C GLU A 16 -11.82 7.95 7.97
N SER A 17 -11.77 8.22 9.28
CA SER A 17 -11.79 9.59 9.83
C SER A 17 -10.54 10.39 9.43
N ALA A 18 -9.37 9.75 9.39
CA ALA A 18 -8.15 10.37 8.92
C ALA A 18 -8.21 10.69 7.42
N VAL A 19 -8.76 9.80 6.59
CA VAL A 19 -8.94 10.02 5.15
C VAL A 19 -9.89 11.19 4.88
N MET A 20 -11.01 11.29 5.61
CA MET A 20 -12.01 12.35 5.41
C MET A 20 -11.50 13.77 5.72
N SER A 21 -10.47 13.89 6.55
CA SER A 21 -9.89 15.17 6.98
C SER A 21 -8.51 15.44 6.39
N ALA A 22 -7.93 14.49 5.66
CA ALA A 22 -6.60 14.60 5.09
C ALA A 22 -6.55 15.50 3.86
N SER A 23 -5.51 16.33 3.79
CA SER A 23 -5.09 16.99 2.55
C SER A 23 -4.55 15.99 1.53
N GLN A 24 -4.45 16.40 0.26
CA GLN A 24 -3.91 15.57 -0.82
C GLN A 24 -2.52 15.00 -0.49
N GLN A 25 -1.63 15.82 0.10
CA GLN A 25 -0.30 15.41 0.51
C GLN A 25 -0.34 14.37 1.63
N GLN A 26 -1.28 14.50 2.57
CA GLN A 26 -1.47 13.53 3.66
C GLN A 26 -2.03 12.21 3.13
N LEU A 27 -2.96 12.23 2.17
CA LEU A 27 -3.46 11.00 1.53
C LEU A 27 -2.34 10.21 0.85
N VAL A 28 -1.46 10.89 0.11
CA VAL A 28 -0.28 10.26 -0.51
C VAL A 28 0.65 9.67 0.55
N THR A 29 0.89 10.39 1.64
CA THR A 29 1.71 9.89 2.76
C THR A 29 1.10 8.63 3.38
N MET A 30 -0.22 8.62 3.61
CA MET A 30 -0.93 7.45 4.15
C MET A 30 -0.84 6.24 3.20
N LEU A 31 -0.86 6.44 1.88
CA LEU A 31 -0.64 5.37 0.91
C LEU A 31 0.78 4.79 1.06
N PHE A 32 1.81 5.63 1.18
CA PHE A 32 3.19 5.17 1.41
C PHE A 32 3.33 4.40 2.73
N ASP A 33 2.73 4.89 3.81
CA ASP A 33 2.70 4.18 5.11
C ASP A 33 2.03 2.82 4.98
N GLY A 34 0.94 2.75 4.22
CA GLY A 34 0.23 1.52 3.87
C GLY A 34 1.11 0.52 3.13
N VAL A 35 1.88 0.97 2.13
CA VAL A 35 2.85 0.13 1.39
C VAL A 35 3.93 -0.38 2.33
N LEU A 36 4.61 0.49 3.08
CA LEU A 36 5.69 0.10 4.00
C LEU A 36 5.21 -0.91 5.03
N SER A 37 4.04 -0.68 5.63
CA SER A 37 3.43 -1.60 6.59
C SER A 37 3.11 -2.97 5.99
N ALA A 38 2.68 -3.02 4.73
CA ALA A 38 2.43 -4.27 4.02
C ALA A 38 3.74 -5.03 3.72
N LEU A 39 4.80 -4.31 3.32
CA LEU A 39 6.11 -4.91 3.05
C LEU A 39 6.78 -5.48 4.30
N VAL A 40 6.69 -4.76 5.43
CA VAL A 40 7.19 -5.25 6.73
C VAL A 40 6.46 -6.55 7.11
N ARG A 41 5.13 -6.59 6.96
CA ARG A 41 4.34 -7.81 7.22
C ARG A 41 4.72 -8.96 6.29
N ALA A 42 4.91 -8.70 5.00
CA ALA A 42 5.37 -9.71 4.06
C ALA A 42 6.71 -10.31 4.49
N ARG A 43 7.67 -9.47 4.94
CA ARG A 43 8.96 -9.93 5.45
C ARG A 43 8.83 -10.79 6.70
N LEU A 44 7.99 -10.40 7.66
CA LEU A 44 7.73 -11.22 8.86
C LEU A 44 7.14 -12.58 8.48
N PHE A 45 6.15 -12.61 7.60
CA PHE A 45 5.57 -13.87 7.13
C PHE A 45 6.56 -14.75 6.36
N MET A 46 7.52 -14.16 5.63
CA MET A 46 8.62 -14.93 5.03
C MET A 46 9.50 -15.59 6.09
N GLN A 47 9.81 -14.88 7.19
CA GLN A 47 10.61 -15.42 8.30
C GLN A 47 9.88 -16.57 9.01
N ASP A 48 8.56 -16.47 9.11
CA ASP A 48 7.69 -17.49 9.72
C ASP A 48 7.32 -18.65 8.76
N ASN A 49 7.86 -18.68 7.54
CA ASN A 49 7.48 -19.63 6.47
C ASN A 49 5.97 -19.63 6.14
N ASN A 50 5.27 -18.52 6.41
CA ASN A 50 3.86 -18.36 6.11
C ASN A 50 3.66 -17.79 4.70
N GLN A 51 3.62 -18.68 3.71
CA GLN A 51 3.48 -18.30 2.30
C GLN A 51 2.16 -17.57 2.01
N GLN A 52 1.06 -17.96 2.66
CA GLN A 52 -0.25 -17.33 2.45
C GLN A 52 -0.25 -15.88 2.98
N GLY A 53 0.24 -15.66 4.20
CA GLY A 53 0.36 -14.34 4.81
C GLY A 53 1.28 -13.41 4.01
N LYS A 54 2.39 -13.96 3.50
CA LYS A 54 3.29 -13.27 2.56
C LYS A 54 2.52 -12.79 1.32
N GLY A 55 1.83 -13.70 0.64
CA GLY A 55 1.10 -13.38 -0.59
C GLY A 55 0.03 -12.32 -0.39
N VAL A 56 -0.77 -12.42 0.68
CA VAL A 56 -1.78 -11.40 1.01
C VAL A 56 -1.13 -10.02 1.25
N SER A 57 0.01 -9.99 1.94
CA SER A 57 0.71 -8.75 2.27
C SER A 57 1.36 -8.11 1.03
N LEU A 58 2.00 -8.91 0.16
CA LEU A 58 2.58 -8.42 -1.10
C LEU A 58 1.48 -7.93 -2.06
N SER A 59 0.39 -8.67 -2.21
CA SER A 59 -0.76 -8.24 -3.03
C SER A 59 -1.36 -6.94 -2.53
N LYS A 60 -1.43 -6.74 -1.20
CA LYS A 60 -1.87 -5.46 -0.63
C LYS A 60 -0.93 -4.31 -1.00
N ALA A 61 0.39 -4.51 -0.91
CA ALA A 61 1.37 -3.50 -1.30
C ALA A 61 1.24 -3.13 -2.79
N ILE A 62 1.13 -4.13 -3.66
CA ILE A 62 0.93 -3.95 -5.11
C ILE A 62 -0.35 -3.15 -5.37
N ASN A 63 -1.46 -3.51 -4.72
CA ASN A 63 -2.73 -2.81 -4.91
C ASN A 63 -2.67 -1.33 -4.52
N ILE A 64 -1.96 -0.98 -3.44
CA ILE A 64 -1.80 0.42 -3.03
C ILE A 64 -0.95 1.20 -4.04
N ILE A 65 0.10 0.58 -4.61
CA ILE A 65 0.96 1.21 -5.60
C ILE A 65 0.21 1.41 -6.92
N GLU A 66 -0.38 0.36 -7.48
CA GLU A 66 -1.08 0.44 -8.78
C GLU A 66 -2.39 1.24 -8.68
N ASN A 67 -3.26 0.90 -7.73
CA ASN A 67 -4.61 1.47 -7.68
C ASN A 67 -4.74 2.68 -6.74
N GLY A 68 -3.67 3.07 -6.05
CA GLY A 68 -3.65 4.25 -5.17
C GLY A 68 -2.69 5.31 -5.69
N LEU A 69 -1.39 5.01 -5.67
CA LEU A 69 -0.35 5.98 -6.02
C LEU A 69 -0.30 6.26 -7.52
N ARG A 70 -0.28 5.22 -8.36
CA ARG A 70 -0.10 5.39 -9.80
C ARG A 70 -1.30 6.04 -10.49
N VAL A 71 -2.53 5.69 -10.09
CA VAL A 71 -3.77 6.32 -10.61
C VAL A 71 -3.83 7.83 -10.31
N SER A 72 -3.09 8.31 -9.30
CA SER A 72 -3.03 9.75 -8.99
C SER A 72 -2.12 10.55 -9.92
N LEU A 73 -1.35 9.88 -10.79
CA LEU A 73 -0.46 10.50 -11.78
C LEU A 73 -1.15 10.58 -13.14
N ASP A 74 -0.92 11.68 -13.84
CA ASP A 74 -1.33 11.82 -15.24
C ASP A 74 -0.36 11.05 -16.14
N GLU A 75 -0.82 9.95 -16.73
CA GLU A 75 -0.01 9.11 -17.60
C GLU A 75 0.38 9.80 -18.92
N GLU A 76 -0.39 10.80 -19.35
CA GLU A 76 -0.11 11.59 -20.56
C GLU A 76 0.81 12.80 -20.29
N SER A 77 1.10 13.07 -19.02
CA SER A 77 1.96 14.17 -18.61
C SER A 77 3.36 14.04 -19.22
N LYS A 78 3.83 15.11 -19.86
CA LYS A 78 5.21 15.21 -20.38
C LYS A 78 6.22 15.67 -19.33
N ASP A 79 5.77 15.89 -18.09
CA ASP A 79 6.62 16.25 -16.97
C ASP A 79 7.54 15.09 -16.59
N GLU A 80 8.84 15.38 -16.49
CA GLU A 80 9.89 14.38 -16.25
C GLU A 80 9.71 13.71 -14.87
N LEU A 81 9.31 14.48 -13.85
CA LEU A 81 9.09 13.92 -12.51
C LEU A 81 7.94 12.91 -12.53
N THR A 82 6.82 13.24 -13.18
CA THR A 82 5.67 12.36 -13.33
C THR A 82 6.06 11.05 -14.03
N GLN A 83 6.79 11.15 -15.15
CA GLN A 83 7.27 9.98 -15.90
C GLN A 83 8.22 9.10 -15.07
N ASN A 84 9.14 9.72 -14.31
CA ASN A 84 10.04 9.01 -13.43
C ASN A 84 9.30 8.27 -12.30
N LEU A 85 8.24 8.88 -11.74
CA LEU A 85 7.41 8.24 -10.72
C LEU A 85 6.61 7.05 -11.28
N ILE A 86 6.03 7.18 -12.49
CA ILE A 86 5.33 6.07 -13.16
C ILE A 86 6.28 4.89 -13.40
N ALA A 87 7.48 5.17 -13.90
CA ALA A 87 8.51 4.15 -14.13
C ALA A 87 8.94 3.48 -12.82
N LEU A 88 9.13 4.27 -11.76
CA LEU A 88 9.49 3.78 -10.43
C LEU A 88 8.41 2.85 -9.85
N TYR A 89 7.14 3.26 -9.92
CA TYR A 89 6.03 2.45 -9.42
C TYR A 89 5.88 1.14 -10.19
N SER A 90 6.01 1.19 -11.51
CA SER A 90 6.02 0.00 -12.36
C SER A 90 7.16 -0.96 -12.00
N TYR A 91 8.35 -0.42 -11.72
CA TYR A 91 9.49 -1.21 -11.28
C TYR A 91 9.23 -1.87 -9.91
N MET A 92 8.71 -1.13 -8.95
CA MET A 92 8.37 -1.66 -7.63
C MET A 92 7.40 -2.84 -7.75
N VAL A 93 6.33 -2.70 -8.53
CA VAL A 93 5.31 -3.75 -8.71
C VAL A 93 5.92 -5.01 -9.33
N ARG A 94 6.77 -4.88 -10.36
CA ARG A 94 7.50 -6.02 -10.94
C ARG A 94 8.36 -6.74 -9.91
N ARG A 95 9.07 -6.00 -9.04
CA ARG A 95 9.90 -6.59 -7.97
C ARG A 95 9.05 -7.31 -6.92
N LEU A 96 7.88 -6.79 -6.58
CA LEU A 96 6.98 -7.42 -5.61
C LEU A 96 6.32 -8.68 -6.17
N LEU A 97 5.96 -8.69 -7.47
CA LEU A 97 5.47 -9.90 -8.14
C LEU A 97 6.53 -11.00 -8.19
N GLN A 98 7.80 -10.66 -8.41
CA GLN A 98 8.91 -11.62 -8.36
C GLN A 98 9.16 -12.18 -6.95
N ALA A 99 8.84 -11.43 -5.90
CA ALA A 99 9.02 -11.87 -4.51
C ALA A 99 7.88 -12.77 -3.99
N ASN A 100 6.74 -12.77 -4.69
CA ASN A 100 5.58 -13.59 -4.36
C ASN A 100 5.72 -15.02 -4.89
#